data_AF-A6UDP5-F1
#
_entry.id   AF-A6UDP5-F1
#
_cell.length_a   1.000
_cell.length_b   1.000
_cell.length_c   1.000
_cell.angle_alpha   90.00
_cell.angle_beta   90.00
_cell.angle_gamma   90.00
#
_symmetry.space_group_name_H-M   'P 1'
#
loop_
_entity.id
_entity.type
_entity.pdbx_description
1 polymer ?
#
loop_
_entity_poly.entity_id
_entity_poly.type
_entity_poly.pdbx_seq_one_letter_code
_entity_poly.pdbx_strand_id
1 'polypeptide(L)'
;MRVSHAAVGLAVVLALAGCQRTSFGGFGSQDVPRSPAPLQAQPVPTVSAGQLPPPAGASQFPAPPTAGTGAPGAPAGTEVAAATNALDVTKESMVGNWRVSSAGSSCDMFLTLTNLGSGSRGGTRGCAGELTTMGSWEVAGKQVVLKDRSGNPIARLYKTADARFDGSTNGGQPVSLSR
;
A
#
# COMPACT_ATOMS: atom_id res chain seq x y z
N MET A 1 -29.45 19.45 -53.62
CA MET A 1 -29.86 19.02 -52.26
C MET A 1 -29.85 17.49 -52.10
N ARG A 2 -30.45 16.70 -52.99
CA ARG A 2 -30.51 15.21 -52.86
C ARG A 2 -29.15 14.49 -52.81
N VAL A 3 -28.15 14.97 -53.56
CA VAL A 3 -26.80 14.35 -53.61
C VAL A 3 -26.00 14.63 -52.34
N SER A 4 -26.18 15.81 -51.73
CA SER A 4 -25.52 16.18 -50.47
C SER A 4 -26.01 15.35 -49.29
N HIS A 5 -27.30 14.98 -49.26
CA HIS A 5 -27.84 14.09 -48.22
C HIS A 5 -27.35 12.64 -48.38
N ALA A 6 -27.13 12.19 -49.62
CA ALA A 6 -26.55 10.87 -49.88
C ALA A 6 -25.08 10.80 -49.42
N ALA A 7 -24.29 11.85 -49.65
CA ALA A 7 -22.90 11.92 -49.21
C ALA A 7 -22.77 11.99 -47.68
N VAL A 8 -23.63 12.76 -47.01
CA VAL A 8 -23.66 12.83 -45.54
C VAL A 8 -24.14 11.52 -44.92
N GLY A 9 -25.14 10.87 -45.53
CA GLY A 9 -25.61 9.55 -45.08
C GLY A 9 -24.51 8.47 -45.17
N LEU A 10 -23.75 8.46 -46.26
CA LEU A 10 -22.65 7.49 -46.46
C LEU A 10 -21.53 7.68 -45.42
N ALA A 11 -21.17 8.94 -45.10
CA ALA A 11 -20.13 9.24 -44.12
C ALA A 11 -20.52 8.82 -42.69
N VAL A 12 -21.80 8.94 -42.31
CA VAL A 12 -22.30 8.50 -40.99
C VAL A 12 -22.29 6.98 -40.86
N VAL A 13 -22.63 6.24 -41.92
CA VAL A 13 -22.59 4.76 -41.91
C VAL A 13 -21.15 4.23 -41.78
N LEU A 14 -20.18 4.88 -42.44
CA LEU A 14 -18.76 4.52 -42.35
C LEU A 14 -18.17 4.79 -40.94
N ALA A 15 -18.66 5.80 -40.22
CA ALA A 15 -18.19 6.10 -38.86
C ALA A 15 -18.67 5.08 -37.80
N LEU A 16 -19.80 4.40 -38.04
CA LEU A 16 -20.39 3.43 -37.11
C LEU A 16 -19.83 1.99 -37.28
N ALA A 17 -19.12 1.70 -38.37
CA ALA A 17 -18.50 0.39 -38.62
C ALA A 17 -17.10 0.22 -37.98
N GLY A 18 -16.60 1.24 -37.27
CA GLY A 18 -15.24 1.27 -36.71
C GLY A 18 -15.00 0.48 -35.41
N CYS A 19 -16.00 -0.21 -34.84
CA CYS A 19 -15.82 -0.98 -33.60
C CYS A 19 -15.33 -2.42 -33.83
N GLN A 20 -14.41 -2.66 -34.75
CA GLN A 20 -13.64 -3.91 -34.72
C GLN A 20 -12.60 -3.82 -33.59
N ARG A 21 -12.96 -4.37 -32.43
CA ARG A 21 -11.99 -4.81 -31.42
C ARG A 21 -10.94 -5.67 -32.12
N THR A 22 -9.70 -5.22 -32.12
CA THR A 22 -8.54 -6.08 -32.33
C THR A 22 -8.36 -6.97 -31.11
N SER A 23 -9.22 -7.97 -30.95
CA SER A 23 -8.88 -9.15 -30.15
C SER A 23 -8.00 -10.05 -31.01
N PHE A 24 -6.68 -9.90 -30.85
CA PHE A 24 -5.73 -10.95 -31.24
C PHE A 24 -5.91 -12.12 -30.27
N GLY A 25 -6.81 -13.03 -30.63
CA GLY A 25 -6.83 -14.39 -30.11
C GLY A 25 -6.41 -15.33 -31.22
N GLY A 26 -5.30 -16.05 -31.04
CA GLY A 26 -5.04 -17.23 -31.89
C GLY A 26 -3.60 -17.68 -32.05
N PHE A 27 -3.09 -18.39 -31.03
CA PHE A 27 -2.22 -19.57 -31.15
C PHE A 27 -0.90 -19.48 -31.95
N GLY A 28 0.17 -19.12 -31.25
CA GLY A 28 1.47 -19.77 -31.43
C GLY A 28 1.66 -20.80 -30.33
N SER A 29 1.18 -22.02 -30.53
CA SER A 29 1.61 -23.18 -29.75
C SER A 29 3.08 -23.45 -30.09
N GLN A 30 3.99 -22.80 -29.38
CA GLN A 30 5.34 -23.33 -29.20
C GLN A 30 5.39 -23.94 -27.81
N ASP A 31 5.42 -25.28 -27.80
CA ASP A 31 5.92 -26.09 -26.70
C ASP A 31 7.29 -25.56 -26.25
N VAL A 32 7.28 -24.64 -25.28
CA VAL A 32 8.47 -24.35 -24.49
C VAL A 32 8.34 -25.22 -23.24
N PRO A 33 9.24 -26.20 -23.03
CA PRO A 33 9.17 -27.09 -21.90
C PRO A 33 9.22 -26.30 -20.59
N ARG A 34 8.25 -26.65 -19.74
CA ARG A 34 8.21 -26.58 -18.27
C ARG A 34 9.46 -26.00 -17.62
N SER A 35 9.23 -24.95 -16.85
CA SER A 35 9.86 -24.61 -15.57
C SER A 35 11.30 -25.11 -15.37
N PRO A 36 12.30 -24.23 -15.19
CA PRO A 36 13.65 -24.68 -14.85
C PRO A 36 13.61 -25.63 -13.65
N ALA A 37 14.34 -26.74 -13.74
CA ALA A 37 14.38 -27.74 -12.69
C ALA A 37 14.78 -27.08 -11.35
N PRO A 38 14.12 -27.46 -10.24
CA PRO A 38 14.41 -26.86 -8.95
C PRO A 38 15.89 -27.06 -8.60
N LEU A 39 16.57 -25.95 -8.27
CA LEU A 39 17.96 -25.98 -7.82
C LEU A 39 18.06 -26.83 -6.56
N GLN A 40 19.04 -27.73 -6.55
CA GLN A 40 19.38 -28.51 -5.36
C GLN A 40 19.87 -27.54 -4.28
N ALA A 41 19.39 -27.70 -3.05
CA ALA A 41 19.85 -26.90 -1.94
C ALA A 41 21.36 -27.10 -1.74
N GLN A 42 22.13 -26.01 -1.81
CA GLN A 42 23.54 -26.05 -1.51
C GLN A 42 23.73 -26.36 -0.02
N PRO A 43 24.62 -27.31 0.36
CA PRO A 43 24.84 -27.64 1.76
C PRO A 43 25.26 -26.40 2.54
N VAL A 44 24.42 -25.97 3.47
CA VAL A 44 24.78 -24.91 4.42
C VAL A 44 25.62 -25.53 5.55
N PRO A 45 26.79 -24.97 5.88
CA PRO A 45 27.56 -25.43 7.02
C PRO A 45 26.74 -25.26 8.30
N THR A 46 26.86 -26.21 9.23
CA THR A 46 26.20 -26.14 10.53
C THR A 46 26.76 -24.96 11.31
N VAL A 47 25.87 -24.06 11.76
CA VAL A 47 26.25 -22.97 12.65
C VAL A 47 26.49 -23.57 14.04
N SER A 48 27.74 -23.53 14.49
CA SER A 48 28.10 -23.95 15.84
C SER A 48 27.65 -22.87 16.82
N ALA A 49 26.60 -23.13 17.58
CA ALA A 49 26.14 -22.26 18.65
C ALA A 49 26.95 -22.57 19.93
N GLY A 50 27.97 -21.74 20.20
CA GLY A 50 28.65 -21.74 21.49
C GLY A 50 27.88 -20.88 22.49
N GLN A 51 27.46 -21.46 23.61
CA GLN A 51 26.93 -20.69 24.74
C GLN A 51 28.08 -19.89 25.37
N LEU A 52 28.02 -18.57 25.19
CA LEU A 52 28.84 -17.63 25.94
C LEU A 52 28.55 -17.82 27.44
N PRO A 53 29.59 -17.81 28.30
CA PRO A 53 29.39 -17.87 29.74
C PRO A 53 28.42 -16.77 30.20
N PRO A 54 27.50 -17.07 31.14
CA PRO A 54 26.62 -16.05 31.68
C PRO A 54 27.48 -14.94 32.32
N PRO A 55 27.18 -13.66 32.04
CA PRO A 55 27.90 -12.56 32.67
C PRO A 55 27.73 -12.66 34.18
N ALA A 56 28.84 -12.81 34.90
CA ALA A 56 28.85 -12.76 36.35
C ALA A 56 28.55 -11.32 36.79
N GLY A 57 27.29 -11.06 37.12
CA GLY A 57 26.87 -9.75 37.64
C GLY A 57 25.37 -9.69 37.80
N ALA A 58 24.92 -9.64 39.05
CA ALA A 58 23.54 -9.36 39.39
C ALA A 58 23.06 -8.08 38.65
N SER A 59 21.91 -8.22 38.01
CA SER A 59 21.03 -7.20 37.41
C SER A 59 21.38 -5.74 37.75
N GLN A 60 22.29 -5.14 36.97
CA GLN A 60 22.49 -3.68 36.90
C GLN A 60 21.95 -3.10 35.58
N PHE A 61 21.02 -3.80 34.93
CA PHE A 61 20.23 -3.17 33.87
C PHE A 61 19.27 -2.17 34.54
N PRO A 62 19.31 -0.87 34.18
CA PRO A 62 18.25 0.05 34.55
C PRO A 62 16.91 -0.53 34.10
N ALA A 63 15.85 -0.34 34.89
CA ALA A 63 14.50 -0.66 34.45
C ALA A 63 14.27 -0.08 33.04
N PRO A 64 13.61 -0.82 32.13
CA PRO A 64 13.32 -0.30 30.80
C PRO A 64 12.65 1.06 30.96
N PRO A 65 13.09 2.11 30.23
CA PRO A 65 12.48 3.42 30.35
C PRO A 65 10.99 3.24 30.07
N THR A 66 10.16 3.58 31.05
CA THR A 66 8.72 3.77 30.85
C THR A 66 8.55 4.58 29.57
N ALA A 67 7.88 4.01 28.58
CA ALA A 67 7.63 4.63 27.29
C ALA A 67 7.03 6.02 27.53
N GLY A 68 7.87 7.04 27.33
CA GLY A 68 7.58 8.37 27.82
C GLY A 68 8.57 9.37 27.27
N THR A 69 8.63 9.46 25.94
CA THR A 69 8.73 10.70 25.17
C THR A 69 8.70 10.33 23.69
N GLY A 70 7.49 10.14 23.17
CA GLY A 70 7.23 10.66 21.83
C GLY A 70 7.45 12.18 21.87
N ALA A 71 7.83 12.76 20.72
CA ALA A 71 7.89 14.20 20.57
C ALA A 71 6.65 14.87 21.19
N PRO A 72 6.76 16.06 21.80
CA PRO A 72 5.64 16.69 22.50
C PRO A 72 4.45 16.86 21.54
N GLY A 73 3.38 16.07 21.73
CA GLY A 73 2.12 16.26 21.00
C GLY A 73 1.37 15.03 20.47
N ALA A 74 1.95 13.82 20.45
CA ALA A 74 1.25 12.63 19.95
C ALA A 74 0.59 11.79 21.08
N PRO A 75 -0.68 11.36 20.97
CA PRO A 75 -1.35 10.53 21.97
C PRO A 75 -0.81 9.09 21.91
N ALA A 76 0.32 8.85 22.57
CA ALA A 76 1.04 7.57 22.56
C ALA A 76 0.24 6.37 23.11
N GLY A 77 -0.86 6.59 23.85
CA GLY A 77 -1.70 5.52 24.38
C GLY A 77 -2.63 4.87 23.35
N THR A 78 -3.06 5.63 22.33
CA THR A 78 -4.06 5.16 21.36
C THR A 78 -3.44 4.29 20.27
N GLU A 79 -2.21 4.60 19.84
CA GLU A 79 -1.51 3.84 18.80
C GLU A 79 -1.06 2.45 19.28
N VAL A 80 -0.62 2.33 20.54
CA VAL A 80 -0.21 1.04 21.11
C VAL A 80 -1.42 0.11 21.25
N ALA A 81 -2.57 0.62 21.70
CA ALA A 81 -3.81 -0.15 21.79
C ALA A 81 -4.39 -0.52 20.42
N ALA A 82 -4.24 0.34 19.41
CA ALA A 82 -4.62 0.04 18.03
C ALA A 82 -3.76 -1.08 17.44
N ALA A 83 -2.44 -1.06 17.68
CA ALA A 83 -1.52 -2.08 17.19
C ALA A 83 -1.79 -3.47 17.79
N THR A 84 -2.15 -3.56 19.06
CA THR A 84 -2.44 -4.85 19.73
C THR A 84 -3.71 -5.52 19.23
N ASN A 85 -4.71 -4.74 18.82
CA ASN A 85 -6.02 -5.26 18.38
C ASN A 85 -6.18 -5.27 16.85
N ALA A 86 -5.18 -4.78 16.11
CA ALA A 86 -5.23 -4.71 14.66
C ALA A 86 -5.26 -6.10 14.02
N LEU A 87 -6.07 -6.22 12.98
CA LEU A 87 -6.05 -7.37 12.09
C LEU A 87 -4.77 -7.34 11.23
N ASP A 88 -4.37 -8.50 10.73
CA ASP A 88 -3.25 -8.60 9.80
C ASP A 88 -3.54 -7.88 8.48
N VAL A 89 -2.49 -7.30 7.90
CA VAL A 89 -2.55 -6.52 6.66
C VAL A 89 -1.53 -7.09 5.69
N THR A 90 -1.98 -7.34 4.47
CA THR A 90 -1.09 -7.71 3.35
C THR A 90 -1.03 -6.56 2.35
N LYS A 91 0.10 -6.40 1.65
CA LYS A 91 0.23 -5.36 0.62
C LYS A 91 -0.81 -5.55 -0.48
N GLU A 92 -1.08 -6.79 -0.86
CA GLU A 92 -2.03 -7.14 -1.91
C GLU A 92 -3.44 -6.66 -1.54
N SER A 93 -3.84 -6.77 -0.26
CA SER A 93 -5.16 -6.32 0.21
C SER A 93 -5.38 -4.81 0.08
N MET A 94 -4.30 -4.03 0.09
CA MET A 94 -4.32 -2.56 0.04
C MET A 94 -4.39 -2.01 -1.39
N VAL A 95 -4.11 -2.82 -2.42
CA VAL A 95 -4.11 -2.34 -3.81
C VAL A 95 -5.50 -1.90 -4.23
N GLY A 96 -5.57 -0.80 -4.97
CA GLY A 96 -6.80 -0.27 -5.57
C GLY A 96 -7.13 1.14 -5.12
N ASN A 97 -8.39 1.52 -5.34
CA ASN A 97 -8.91 2.82 -4.96
C ASN A 97 -9.59 2.74 -3.58
N TRP A 98 -9.38 3.77 -2.78
CA TRP A 98 -9.90 3.91 -1.43
C TRP A 98 -10.60 5.24 -1.28
N ARG A 99 -11.75 5.24 -0.61
CA ARG A 99 -12.37 6.45 -0.09
C ARG A 99 -11.65 6.82 1.20
N VAL A 100 -11.17 8.05 1.29
CA VAL A 100 -10.52 8.58 2.49
C VAL A 100 -11.46 9.57 3.15
N SER A 101 -11.68 9.43 4.46
CA SER A 101 -12.31 10.46 5.30
C SER A 101 -11.25 11.03 6.24
N SER A 102 -11.14 12.36 6.25
CA SER A 102 -10.17 13.11 7.07
C SER A 102 -10.69 14.52 7.33
N ALA A 103 -10.56 15.01 8.57
CA ALA A 103 -10.99 16.36 8.97
C ALA A 103 -12.44 16.71 8.56
N GLY A 104 -13.36 15.73 8.64
CA GLY A 104 -14.77 15.90 8.26
C GLY A 104 -15.03 16.01 6.75
N SER A 105 -13.99 15.90 5.92
CA SER A 105 -14.08 15.89 4.46
C SER A 105 -13.72 14.51 3.92
N SER A 106 -14.03 14.28 2.64
CA SER A 106 -13.69 13.01 2.00
C SER A 106 -13.06 13.19 0.62
N CYS A 107 -12.04 12.39 0.35
CA CYS A 107 -11.26 12.40 -0.89
C CYS A 107 -11.00 10.97 -1.40
N ASP A 108 -10.28 10.83 -2.50
CA ASP A 108 -9.88 9.53 -3.05
C ASP A 108 -8.39 9.28 -2.84
N MET A 109 -8.02 8.01 -2.71
CA MET A 109 -6.64 7.54 -2.69
C MET A 109 -6.50 6.33 -3.60
N PHE A 110 -5.37 6.21 -4.29
CA PHE A 110 -5.04 5.03 -5.07
C PHE A 110 -3.72 4.44 -4.55
N LEU A 111 -3.66 3.12 -4.44
CA LEU A 111 -2.49 2.37 -3.98
C LEU A 111 -2.15 1.31 -5.01
N THR A 112 -0.88 1.21 -5.40
CA THR A 112 -0.36 0.18 -6.30
C THR A 112 0.85 -0.51 -5.67
N LEU A 113 1.29 -1.64 -6.24
CA LEU A 113 2.52 -2.33 -5.82
C LEU A 113 3.78 -1.84 -6.56
N THR A 114 3.67 -0.82 -7.42
CA THR A 114 4.82 -0.28 -8.16
C THR A 114 5.80 0.35 -7.18
N ASN A 115 7.07 -0.02 -7.19
CA ASN A 115 8.05 0.55 -6.26
C ASN A 115 8.25 2.07 -6.48
N LEU A 116 8.41 2.81 -5.38
CA LEU A 116 8.78 4.22 -5.33
C LEU A 116 9.59 4.48 -4.05
N GLY A 117 10.91 4.68 -4.20
CA GLY A 117 11.79 4.87 -3.06
C GLY A 117 11.78 3.66 -2.13
N SER A 118 11.47 3.88 -0.85
CA SER A 118 11.39 2.82 0.17
C SER A 118 10.03 2.11 0.24
N GLY A 119 9.03 2.54 -0.55
CA GLY A 119 7.66 2.01 -0.49
C GLY A 119 7.09 1.65 -1.85
N SER A 120 5.80 1.34 -1.84
CA SER A 120 4.98 1.17 -3.04
C SER A 120 4.27 2.48 -3.39
N ARG A 121 4.01 2.73 -4.66
CA ARG A 121 3.47 3.98 -5.18
C ARG A 121 2.00 4.11 -4.76
N GLY A 122 1.62 5.33 -4.40
CA GLY A 122 0.23 5.71 -4.26
C GLY A 122 0.06 7.19 -4.48
N GLY A 123 -1.14 7.68 -4.23
CA GLY A 123 -1.43 9.10 -4.26
C GLY A 123 -2.86 9.37 -3.84
N THR A 124 -3.13 10.65 -3.59
CA THR A 124 -4.44 11.14 -3.23
C THR A 124 -4.99 12.08 -4.29
N ARG A 125 -6.32 12.20 -4.34
CA ARG A 125 -7.02 13.15 -5.20
C ARG A 125 -8.12 13.84 -4.40
N GLY A 126 -8.06 15.18 -4.35
CA GLY A 126 -9.00 16.00 -3.61
C GLY A 126 -8.83 15.97 -2.09
N CYS A 127 -7.76 15.37 -1.58
CA CYS A 127 -7.43 15.46 -0.15
C CYS A 127 -6.87 16.85 0.19
N ALA A 128 -6.86 17.17 1.48
CA ALA A 128 -6.31 18.41 2.03
C ALA A 128 -5.29 18.11 3.15
N GLY A 129 -4.52 19.13 3.54
CA GLY A 129 -3.52 19.03 4.59
C GLY A 129 -2.38 18.05 4.24
N GLU A 130 -1.87 17.33 5.25
CA GLU A 130 -0.71 16.44 5.11
C GLU A 130 -0.91 15.36 4.02
N LEU A 131 -2.15 14.92 3.80
CA LEU A 131 -2.48 13.89 2.81
C LEU A 131 -2.25 14.34 1.35
N THR A 132 -2.07 15.63 1.06
CA THR A 132 -1.76 16.10 -0.30
C THR A 132 -0.35 15.75 -0.74
N THR A 133 0.56 15.49 0.21
CA THR A 133 1.96 15.17 -0.08
C THR A 133 2.18 13.67 -0.33
N MET A 134 1.16 12.86 -0.07
CA MET A 134 1.21 11.40 -0.17
C MET A 134 1.65 10.96 -1.56
N GLY A 135 2.67 10.11 -1.61
CA GLY A 135 3.22 9.57 -2.85
C GLY A 135 3.63 8.11 -2.75
N SER A 136 3.86 7.61 -1.54
CA SER A 136 4.21 6.21 -1.31
C SER A 136 3.51 5.65 -0.07
N TRP A 137 3.51 4.34 0.05
CA TRP A 137 2.94 3.62 1.19
C TRP A 137 3.69 2.31 1.40
N GLU A 138 3.59 1.75 2.60
CA GLU A 138 4.11 0.43 2.93
C GLU A 138 3.28 -0.25 4.01
N VAL A 139 3.51 -1.55 4.19
CA VAL A 139 3.01 -2.30 5.34
C VAL A 139 4.18 -2.55 6.28
N ALA A 140 4.06 -2.11 7.53
CA ALA A 140 5.03 -2.29 8.59
C ALA A 140 4.38 -3.05 9.75
N GLY A 141 4.62 -4.37 9.82
CA GLY A 141 3.87 -5.24 10.73
C GLY A 141 2.38 -5.23 10.39
N LYS A 142 1.54 -4.80 11.33
CA LYS A 142 0.08 -4.66 11.16
C LYS A 142 -0.38 -3.25 10.75
N GLN A 143 0.57 -2.36 10.47
CA GLN A 143 0.29 -0.97 10.10
C GLN A 143 0.40 -0.76 8.60
N VAL A 144 -0.49 0.06 8.06
CA VAL A 144 -0.29 0.76 6.80
C VAL A 144 0.34 2.11 7.11
N VAL A 145 1.53 2.35 6.57
CA VAL A 145 2.23 3.62 6.73
C VAL A 145 2.10 4.38 5.42
N LEU A 146 1.45 5.53 5.44
CA LEU A 146 1.40 6.46 4.31
C LEU A 146 2.62 7.37 4.39
N LYS A 147 3.23 7.64 3.24
CA LYS A 147 4.47 8.41 3.12
C LYS A 147 4.35 9.51 2.07
N ASP A 148 5.08 10.60 2.28
CA ASP A 148 5.28 11.62 1.26
C ASP A 148 6.18 11.11 0.11
N ARG A 149 6.46 11.96 -0.88
CA ARG A 149 7.33 11.62 -2.02
C ARG A 149 8.81 11.46 -1.66
N SER A 150 9.24 12.03 -0.54
CA SER A 150 10.59 11.89 0.00
C SER A 150 10.76 10.61 0.84
N GLY A 151 9.65 9.92 1.13
CA GLY A 151 9.63 8.69 1.92
C GLY A 151 9.42 8.93 3.42
N ASN A 152 9.08 10.15 3.85
CA ASN A 152 8.77 10.43 5.25
C ASN A 152 7.36 9.92 5.57
N PRO A 153 7.16 9.20 6.68
CA PRO A 153 5.82 8.83 7.15
C PRO A 153 4.98 10.08 7.39
N ILE A 154 3.72 10.06 6.97
CA ILE A 154 2.74 11.14 7.16
C ILE A 154 1.46 10.69 7.85
N ALA A 155 1.15 9.39 7.82
CA ALA A 155 0.02 8.81 8.55
C ALA A 155 0.25 7.32 8.83
N ARG A 156 -0.38 6.83 9.88
CA ARG A 156 -0.36 5.42 10.29
C ARG A 156 -1.77 4.93 10.48
N LEU A 157 -2.13 3.84 9.81
CA LEU A 157 -3.47 3.26 9.84
C LEU A 157 -3.42 1.78 10.14
N TYR A 158 -4.49 1.28 10.75
CA TYR A 158 -4.63 -0.12 11.16
C TYR A 158 -5.91 -0.68 10.58
N LYS A 159 -5.89 -1.97 10.21
CA LYS A 159 -7.10 -2.66 9.76
C LYS A 159 -8.03 -2.88 10.94
N THR A 160 -9.22 -2.27 10.87
CA THR A 160 -10.27 -2.34 11.90
C THR A 160 -11.46 -3.20 11.45
N ALA A 161 -11.65 -3.36 10.14
CA ALA A 161 -12.56 -4.33 9.53
C ALA A 161 -12.04 -4.74 8.14
N ASP A 162 -12.74 -5.63 7.43
CA ASP A 162 -12.21 -6.24 6.19
C ASP A 162 -11.78 -5.21 5.11
N ALA A 163 -12.59 -4.17 4.94
CA ALA A 163 -12.36 -3.08 4.00
C ALA A 163 -12.32 -1.72 4.72
N ARG A 164 -11.83 -1.69 5.97
CA ARG A 164 -11.81 -0.49 6.82
C ARG A 164 -10.47 -0.38 7.52
N PHE A 165 -9.87 0.80 7.42
CA PHE A 165 -8.64 1.14 8.11
C PHE A 165 -8.82 2.48 8.80
N ASP A 166 -8.41 2.59 10.05
CA ASP A 166 -8.52 3.82 10.83
C ASP A 166 -7.16 4.17 11.45
N GLY A 167 -6.91 5.46 11.63
CA GLY A 167 -5.65 5.96 12.15
C GLY A 167 -5.62 7.48 12.17
N SER A 168 -4.41 8.04 12.12
CA SER A 168 -4.23 9.49 12.08
C SER A 168 -3.01 9.90 11.27
N THR A 169 -3.01 11.15 10.80
CA THR A 169 -1.79 11.79 10.30
C THR A 169 -0.84 12.12 11.47
N ASN A 170 0.41 12.46 11.18
CA ASN A 170 1.36 12.85 12.23
C ASN A 170 0.90 14.11 12.98
N GLY A 171 0.18 15.01 12.30
CA GLY A 171 -0.49 16.16 12.91
C GLY A 171 -1.70 15.82 13.79
N GLY A 172 -1.99 14.53 14.03
CA GLY A 172 -3.08 14.07 14.87
C GLY A 172 -4.47 14.11 14.22
N GLN A 173 -4.55 14.44 12.93
CA GLN A 173 -5.83 14.44 12.21
C GLN A 173 -6.33 13.00 12.01
N PRO A 174 -7.54 12.65 12.45
CA PRO A 174 -8.10 11.32 12.22
C PRO A 174 -8.26 11.05 10.72
N VAL A 175 -7.85 9.86 10.29
CA VAL A 175 -7.97 9.39 8.91
C VAL A 175 -8.62 8.03 8.92
N SER A 176 -9.53 7.79 7.98
CA SER A 176 -10.03 6.46 7.71
C SER A 176 -10.06 6.15 6.23
N LEU A 177 -9.74 4.92 5.85
CA LEU A 177 -9.94 4.37 4.51
C LEU A 177 -11.10 3.39 4.52
N SER A 178 -11.92 3.44 3.47
CA SER A 178 -12.95 2.44 3.20
C SER A 178 -13.14 2.18 1.71
N ARG A 179 -13.60 0.99 1.35
CA ARG A 179 -14.04 0.61 0.01
C ARG A 179 -15.27 -0.29 0.07
#